data_AF-A0A9P1MGZ7-F1
#
_entry.id   AF-A0A9P1MGZ7-F1
#
_cell.length_a   1.000
_cell.length_b   1.000
_cell.length_c   1.000
_cell.angle_alpha   90.00
_cell.angle_beta   90.00
_cell.angle_gamma   90.00
#
_symmetry.space_group_name_H-M   'P 1'
#
loop_
_entity.id
_entity.type
_entity.pdbx_description
1 polymer ?
#
loop_
_entity_poly.entity_id
_entity_poly.type
_entity_poly.pdbx_seq_one_letter_code
_entity_poly.pdbx_strand_id
1 'polypeptide(L)'
;MFRIILTSLFVASVAGQCSFENQDMSARWQVVNNELTVQFINKNIGNNQWTAIAFGENMSNLEVVLFAIQNNKASIRTGYTSGYGPPTFDNSVSVVPERVMFNSNQLSTRFTRPLGVSGPRGSNLTQCMTWNFISNGSYEDGDVGYHRSSPIGVEVCPRKCRKRAN
;
A
#
# COMPACT_ATOMS: atom_id res chain seq x y z
N MET A 1 -28.09 53.43 1.17
CA MET A 1 -26.77 52.84 1.49
C MET A 1 -26.84 51.35 1.22
N PHE A 2 -26.26 50.86 0.12
CA PHE A 2 -26.25 49.44 -0.24
C PHE A 2 -24.99 48.80 0.34
N ARG A 3 -25.12 47.87 1.30
CA ARG A 3 -23.98 47.11 1.84
C ARG A 3 -23.77 45.85 1.00
N ILE A 4 -22.72 45.84 0.19
CA ILE A 4 -22.24 44.64 -0.50
C ILE A 4 -21.48 43.81 0.54
N ILE A 5 -22.07 42.68 0.94
CA ILE A 5 -21.39 41.68 1.78
C ILE A 5 -20.58 40.78 0.84
N LEU A 6 -19.26 40.96 0.84
CA LEU A 6 -18.32 40.14 0.09
C LEU A 6 -18.14 38.81 0.83
N THR A 7 -18.90 37.78 0.45
CA THR A 7 -18.72 36.42 0.95
C THR A 7 -17.44 35.82 0.37
N SER A 8 -16.39 35.75 1.18
CA SER A 8 -15.18 34.98 0.84
C SER A 8 -15.51 33.49 0.85
N LEU A 9 -15.55 32.89 -0.34
CA LEU A 9 -15.61 31.44 -0.51
C LEU A 9 -14.23 30.86 -0.12
N PHE A 10 -14.14 30.30 1.09
CA PHE A 10 -13.01 29.45 1.46
C PHE A 10 -13.09 28.15 0.67
N VAL A 11 -12.30 28.03 -0.39
CA VAL A 11 -12.10 26.75 -1.07
C VAL A 11 -11.26 25.87 -0.14
N ALA A 12 -11.89 24.95 0.57
CA ALA A 12 -11.19 23.98 1.40
C ALA A 12 -10.27 23.13 0.50
N SER A 13 -8.97 23.43 0.52
CA SER A 13 -7.97 22.59 -0.13
C SER A 13 -7.88 21.29 0.66
N VAL A 14 -8.48 20.21 0.15
CA VAL A 14 -8.31 18.87 0.72
C VAL A 14 -6.85 18.47 0.50
N ALA A 15 -6.00 18.71 1.52
CA ALA A 15 -4.67 18.12 1.56
C ALA A 15 -4.84 16.60 1.44
N GLY A 16 -4.18 15.98 0.48
CA GLY A 16 -4.26 14.53 0.34
C GLY A 16 -3.79 13.86 1.62
N GLN A 17 -4.58 12.92 2.14
CA GLN A 17 -4.10 12.05 3.21
C GLN A 17 -2.93 11.23 2.65
N CYS A 18 -1.73 11.43 3.19
CA CYS A 18 -0.49 10.79 2.72
C CYS A 18 0.03 9.71 3.67
N SER A 19 -0.86 9.26 4.55
CA SER A 19 -0.60 8.26 5.56
C SER A 19 -1.88 7.57 6.00
N PHE A 20 -1.72 6.33 6.44
CA PHE A 20 -2.75 5.53 7.07
C PHE A 20 -2.17 5.00 8.38
N GLU A 21 -2.98 4.95 9.43
CA GLU A 21 -2.59 4.32 10.69
C GLU A 21 -3.82 3.76 11.40
N ASN A 22 -3.64 2.58 11.99
CA ASN A 22 -4.54 2.01 12.97
C ASN A 22 -3.73 1.31 14.08
N GLN A 23 -4.42 0.51 14.90
CA GLN A 23 -3.80 -0.22 16.00
C GLN A 23 -2.72 -1.23 15.55
N ASP A 24 -2.88 -1.84 14.37
CA ASP A 24 -2.05 -2.95 13.88
C ASP A 24 -0.99 -2.51 12.87
N MET A 25 -1.24 -1.44 12.14
CA MET A 25 -0.48 -1.07 10.96
C MET A 25 -0.32 0.45 10.85
N SER A 26 0.75 0.88 10.21
CA SER A 26 0.87 2.22 9.67
C SER A 26 1.53 2.21 8.31
N ALA A 27 1.10 3.14 7.46
CA ALA A 27 1.68 3.38 6.15
C ALA A 27 1.85 4.87 5.93
N ARG A 28 2.91 5.25 5.22
CA ARG A 28 3.09 6.62 4.71
C ARG A 28 3.66 6.57 3.31
N TRP A 29 3.23 7.49 2.47
CA TRP A 29 3.68 7.54 1.09
C TRP A 29 4.02 8.96 0.66
N GLN A 30 4.92 9.05 -0.30
CA GLN A 30 5.33 10.29 -0.91
C GLN A 30 5.67 10.07 -2.38
N VAL A 31 5.49 11.11 -3.18
CA VAL A 31 5.90 11.11 -4.58
C VAL A 31 7.00 12.15 -4.78
N VAL A 32 8.11 11.72 -5.38
CA VAL A 32 9.22 12.59 -5.82
C VAL A 32 9.60 12.17 -7.23
N ASN A 33 9.71 13.10 -8.18
CA ASN A 33 10.09 12.81 -9.57
C ASN A 33 9.29 11.67 -10.24
N ASN A 34 7.97 11.62 -10.01
CA ASN A 34 7.07 10.53 -10.46
C ASN A 34 7.43 9.13 -9.93
N GLU A 35 8.25 9.03 -8.90
CA GLU A 35 8.48 7.80 -8.14
C GLU A 35 7.67 7.85 -6.85
N LEU A 36 6.94 6.78 -6.58
CA LEU A 36 6.19 6.57 -5.35
C LEU A 36 7.07 5.80 -4.37
N THR A 37 7.33 6.38 -3.20
CA THR A 37 7.90 5.66 -2.06
C THR A 37 6.80 5.33 -1.07
N VAL A 38 6.69 4.06 -0.67
CA VAL A 38 5.80 3.61 0.41
C VAL A 38 6.63 3.07 1.56
N GLN A 39 6.31 3.52 2.76
CA GLN A 39 6.81 2.93 4.00
C GLN A 39 5.64 2.30 4.73
N PHE A 40 5.78 1.04 5.12
CA PHE A 40 4.72 0.28 5.77
C PHE A 40 5.26 -0.49 6.96
N ILE A 41 4.57 -0.36 8.09
CA ILE A 41 4.88 -1.00 9.35
C ILE A 41 3.68 -1.85 9.75
N ASN A 42 3.94 -3.12 10.06
CA ASN A 42 2.99 -3.98 10.74
C ASN A 42 3.50 -4.21 12.17
N LYS A 43 2.72 -3.77 13.15
CA LYS A 43 3.09 -3.72 14.57
C LYS A 43 2.92 -5.07 15.27
N ASN A 44 2.20 -6.00 14.67
CA ASN A 44 1.88 -7.30 15.26
C ASN A 44 1.73 -8.38 14.18
N ILE A 45 2.87 -8.88 13.71
CA ILE A 45 2.92 -10.00 12.77
C ILE A 45 3.97 -11.02 13.24
N GLY A 46 3.61 -12.30 13.18
CA GLY A 46 4.42 -13.42 13.63
C GLY A 46 5.14 -14.13 12.49
N ASN A 47 5.93 -15.14 12.87
CA ASN A 47 6.48 -16.08 11.91
C ASN A 47 5.37 -16.92 11.24
N ASN A 48 5.60 -17.35 10.01
CA ASN A 48 4.63 -18.09 9.16
C ASN A 48 3.34 -17.30 8.92
N GLN A 49 3.47 -15.99 8.79
CA GLN A 49 2.38 -15.08 8.45
C GLN A 49 2.76 -14.19 7.28
N TRP A 50 1.75 -13.67 6.60
CA TRP A 50 1.91 -12.64 5.58
C TRP A 50 1.04 -11.42 5.89
N THR A 51 1.44 -10.27 5.38
CA THR A 51 0.69 -9.00 5.34
C THR A 51 0.85 -8.39 3.96
N ALA A 52 -0.04 -7.50 3.54
CA ALA A 52 0.04 -6.94 2.19
C ALA A 52 -0.56 -5.54 2.08
N ILE A 53 -0.15 -4.87 1.01
CA ILE A 53 -0.80 -3.69 0.45
C ILE A 53 -1.28 -4.10 -0.95
N ALA A 54 -2.56 -3.89 -1.23
CA ALA A 54 -3.14 -4.20 -2.53
C ALA A 54 -3.78 -2.96 -3.17
N PHE A 55 -3.47 -2.70 -4.44
CA PHE A 55 -3.93 -1.53 -5.18
C PHE A 55 -5.10 -1.92 -6.09
N GLY A 56 -6.26 -1.27 -5.90
CA GLY A 56 -7.46 -1.50 -6.69
C GLY A 56 -8.73 -1.59 -5.83
N GLU A 57 -9.89 -1.62 -6.49
CA GLU A 57 -11.19 -1.52 -5.82
C GLU A 57 -11.63 -2.82 -5.13
N ASN A 58 -11.41 -3.98 -5.76
CA ASN A 58 -11.86 -5.26 -5.26
C ASN A 58 -11.00 -6.43 -5.80
N MET A 59 -11.18 -7.62 -5.21
CA MET A 59 -10.36 -8.82 -5.49
C MET A 59 -10.41 -9.33 -6.93
N SER A 60 -11.30 -8.84 -7.80
CA SER A 60 -11.28 -9.23 -9.22
C SER A 60 -10.05 -8.72 -9.97
N ASN A 61 -9.38 -7.66 -9.49
CA ASN A 61 -8.23 -7.07 -10.17
C ASN A 61 -7.39 -6.18 -9.22
N LEU A 62 -6.75 -6.79 -8.22
CA LEU A 62 -5.79 -6.06 -7.37
C LEU A 62 -4.36 -6.32 -7.84
N GLU A 63 -3.51 -5.31 -7.84
CA GLU A 63 -2.05 -5.51 -7.80
C GLU A 63 -1.61 -5.60 -6.33
N VAL A 64 -0.83 -6.63 -5.98
CA VAL A 64 -0.51 -6.95 -4.59
C VAL A 64 0.99 -6.81 -4.35
N VAL A 65 1.37 -6.11 -3.28
CA VAL A 65 2.70 -6.16 -2.66
C VAL A 65 2.54 -6.90 -1.33
N LEU A 66 3.01 -8.14 -1.28
CA LEU A 66 2.90 -9.03 -0.13
C LEU A 66 4.24 -9.16 0.58
N PHE A 67 4.20 -9.12 1.90
CA PHE A 67 5.34 -9.37 2.77
C PHE A 67 5.09 -10.65 3.54
N ALA A 68 5.93 -11.65 3.32
CA ALA A 68 5.84 -12.94 4.00
C ALA A 68 6.96 -13.07 5.03
N ILE A 69 6.63 -13.58 6.21
CA ILE A 69 7.60 -13.91 7.26
C ILE A 69 7.67 -15.41 7.39
N GLN A 70 8.83 -15.97 7.08
CA GLN A 70 9.10 -17.40 7.19
C GLN A 70 10.50 -17.59 7.75
N ASN A 71 10.66 -18.55 8.66
CA ASN A 71 11.93 -18.78 9.36
C ASN A 71 12.49 -17.49 10.01
N ASN A 72 11.59 -16.66 10.57
CA ASN A 72 11.88 -15.36 11.17
C ASN A 72 12.58 -14.36 10.22
N LYS A 73 12.40 -14.52 8.91
CA LYS A 73 12.90 -13.60 7.89
C LYS A 73 11.74 -13.08 7.07
N ALA A 74 11.71 -11.76 6.88
CA ALA A 74 10.76 -11.14 5.97
C ALA A 74 11.26 -11.17 4.53
N SER A 75 10.35 -11.40 3.61
CA SER A 75 10.55 -11.36 2.16
C SER A 75 9.42 -10.57 1.51
N ILE A 76 9.67 -10.06 0.31
CA ILE A 76 8.69 -9.31 -0.49
C ILE A 76 8.34 -10.10 -1.75
N ARG A 77 7.06 -10.15 -2.09
CA ARG A 77 6.54 -10.71 -3.34
C ARG A 77 5.55 -9.72 -3.95
N THR A 78 5.46 -9.70 -5.27
CA THR A 78 4.38 -8.99 -5.97
C THR A 78 3.55 -9.96 -6.77
N GLY A 79 2.32 -9.57 -7.06
CA GLY A 79 1.39 -10.39 -7.81
C GLY A 79 0.08 -9.68 -8.04
N TYR A 80 -0.96 -10.46 -8.27
CA TYR A 80 -2.30 -9.94 -8.51
C TYR A 80 -3.38 -10.92 -8.07
N THR A 81 -4.60 -10.41 -7.90
CA THR A 81 -5.79 -11.22 -7.71
C THR A 81 -6.67 -11.19 -8.96
N SER A 82 -7.39 -12.28 -9.23
CA SER A 82 -8.35 -12.39 -10.33
C SER A 82 -9.73 -12.88 -9.86
N GLY A 83 -10.01 -12.77 -8.55
CA GLY A 83 -11.18 -13.31 -7.88
C GLY A 83 -10.93 -13.60 -6.40
N TYR A 84 -11.87 -14.27 -5.75
CA TYR A 84 -11.82 -14.63 -4.33
C TYR A 84 -10.93 -15.86 -4.08
N GLY A 85 -9.63 -15.68 -4.26
CA GLY A 85 -8.61 -16.71 -4.05
C GLY A 85 -7.25 -16.11 -3.69
N PRO A 86 -6.22 -16.95 -3.50
CA PRO A 86 -4.86 -16.48 -3.26
C PRO A 86 -4.34 -15.68 -4.46
N PRO A 87 -3.44 -14.70 -4.23
CA PRO A 87 -2.84 -13.96 -5.34
C PRO A 87 -1.97 -14.87 -6.20
N THR A 88 -1.99 -14.65 -7.50
CA THR A 88 -0.99 -15.21 -8.41
C THR A 88 0.25 -14.32 -8.36
N PHE A 89 1.38 -14.90 -7.98
CA PHE A 89 2.64 -14.17 -7.86
C PHE A 89 3.36 -14.00 -9.20
N ASP A 90 4.07 -12.89 -9.31
CA ASP A 90 4.94 -12.62 -10.43
C ASP A 90 6.19 -13.50 -10.43
N ASN A 91 6.76 -13.72 -11.61
CA ASN A 91 8.10 -14.31 -11.77
C ASN A 91 9.19 -13.40 -11.17
N SER A 92 8.93 -12.10 -11.04
CA SER A 92 9.85 -11.11 -10.49
C SER A 92 9.09 -10.01 -9.72
N VAL A 93 9.68 -9.55 -8.62
CA VAL A 93 9.12 -8.45 -7.81
C VAL A 93 9.02 -7.17 -8.66
N SER A 94 7.83 -6.57 -8.75
CA SER A 94 7.53 -5.38 -9.58
C SER A 94 7.73 -4.04 -8.87
N VAL A 95 8.29 -4.07 -7.66
CA VAL A 95 8.69 -2.91 -6.85
C VAL A 95 10.15 -3.03 -6.45
N VAL A 96 10.80 -1.91 -6.14
CA VAL A 96 12.20 -1.89 -5.68
C VAL A 96 12.21 -1.82 -4.15
N PRO A 97 12.58 -2.91 -3.44
CA PRO A 97 12.69 -2.87 -1.99
C PRO A 97 13.92 -2.07 -1.55
N GLU A 98 13.71 -1.09 -0.68
CA GLU A 98 14.78 -0.32 -0.02
C GLU A 98 15.00 -0.80 1.43
N ARG A 99 13.98 -1.36 2.07
CA ARG A 99 14.03 -1.97 3.40
C ARG A 99 12.97 -3.05 3.54
N VAL A 100 13.35 -4.22 4.06
CA VAL A 100 12.43 -5.27 4.52
C VAL A 100 13.03 -5.86 5.79
N MET A 101 12.54 -5.44 6.94
CA MET A 101 13.08 -5.83 8.24
C MET A 101 12.00 -6.43 9.11
N PHE A 102 12.29 -7.56 9.74
CA PHE A 102 11.44 -8.20 10.72
C PHE A 102 12.20 -8.41 12.02
N ASN A 103 11.70 -7.87 13.12
CA ASN A 103 12.23 -8.07 14.46
C ASN A 103 11.11 -7.95 15.48
N SER A 104 11.18 -8.72 16.57
CA SER A 104 10.26 -8.60 17.72
C SER A 104 8.78 -8.53 17.32
N ASN A 105 8.35 -9.40 16.38
CA ASN A 105 6.99 -9.45 15.83
C ASN A 105 6.51 -8.16 15.14
N GLN A 106 7.45 -7.34 14.69
CA GLN A 106 7.20 -6.13 13.92
C GLN A 106 7.88 -6.22 12.56
N LEU A 107 7.12 -5.91 11.51
CA LEU A 107 7.64 -5.75 10.16
C LEU A 107 7.79 -4.25 9.87
N SER A 108 8.96 -3.84 9.38
CA SER A 108 9.22 -2.49 8.86
C SER A 108 9.72 -2.59 7.43
N THR A 109 8.96 -2.02 6.49
CA THR A 109 9.27 -2.09 5.06
C THR A 109 9.31 -0.70 4.43
N ARG A 110 10.09 -0.60 3.36
CA ARG A 110 10.13 0.54 2.47
C ARG A 110 10.42 0.05 1.06
N PHE A 111 9.63 0.48 0.10
CA PHE A 111 9.85 0.17 -1.30
C PHE A 111 9.47 1.37 -2.18
N THR A 112 9.99 1.36 -3.40
CA THR A 112 9.64 2.33 -4.44
C THR A 112 9.05 1.64 -5.66
N ARG A 113 8.23 2.39 -6.41
CA ARG A 113 7.80 2.02 -7.76
C ARG A 113 7.50 3.30 -8.56
N PRO A 114 7.57 3.26 -9.89
CA PRO A 114 7.03 4.34 -10.71
C PRO A 114 5.57 4.65 -10.34
N LEU A 115 5.19 5.92 -10.31
CA LEU A 115 3.81 6.35 -10.09
C LEU A 115 2.92 6.01 -11.29
N GLY A 116 3.49 6.06 -12.49
CA GLY A 116 2.84 5.72 -13.75
C GLY A 116 2.61 4.21 -13.92
N VAL A 117 2.47 3.81 -15.18
CA VAL A 117 2.35 2.41 -15.59
C VAL A 117 3.60 1.65 -15.13
N SER A 118 3.41 0.58 -14.37
CA SER A 118 4.49 -0.27 -13.86
C SER A 118 4.03 -1.72 -13.69
N GLY A 119 5.00 -2.63 -13.66
CA GLY A 119 4.81 -4.06 -13.43
C GLY A 119 4.21 -4.82 -14.61
N PRO A 120 4.14 -6.17 -14.53
CA PRO A 120 3.71 -7.04 -15.63
C PRO A 120 2.31 -6.77 -16.19
N ARG A 121 1.42 -6.15 -15.41
CA ARG A 121 0.03 -5.84 -15.80
C ARG A 121 -0.19 -4.36 -16.16
N GLY A 122 0.86 -3.54 -16.17
CA GLY A 122 0.75 -2.11 -16.50
C GLY A 122 -0.07 -1.29 -15.50
N SER A 123 0.02 -1.63 -14.21
CA SER A 123 -0.72 -0.96 -13.14
C SER A 123 -0.28 0.51 -13.01
N ASN A 124 -1.26 1.41 -12.92
CA ASN A 124 -1.04 2.85 -12.92
C ASN A 124 -1.63 3.50 -11.67
N LEU A 125 -0.79 4.12 -10.84
CA LEU A 125 -1.17 4.74 -9.57
C LEU A 125 -1.28 6.27 -9.67
N THR A 126 -1.39 6.84 -10.88
CA THR A 126 -1.50 8.30 -11.06
C THR A 126 -2.84 8.86 -10.62
N GLN A 127 -3.91 8.06 -10.62
CA GLN A 127 -5.26 8.45 -10.21
C GLN A 127 -5.51 8.13 -8.74
N CYS A 128 -6.59 8.69 -8.19
CA CYS A 128 -7.10 8.27 -6.90
C CYS A 128 -7.66 6.85 -7.02
N MET A 129 -7.36 5.98 -6.06
CA MET A 129 -7.91 4.63 -5.99
C MET A 129 -7.86 4.07 -4.58
N THR A 130 -8.62 3.01 -4.35
CA THR A 130 -8.56 2.28 -3.08
C THR A 130 -7.25 1.52 -2.95
N TRP A 131 -6.57 1.73 -1.84
CA TRP A 131 -5.48 0.88 -1.36
C TRP A 131 -6.03 0.05 -0.21
N ASN A 132 -5.83 -1.26 -0.27
CA ASN A 132 -6.28 -2.20 0.74
C ASN A 132 -5.09 -2.62 1.59
N PHE A 133 -5.19 -2.40 2.90
CA PHE A 133 -4.19 -2.81 3.88
C PHE A 133 -4.66 -4.08 4.59
N ILE A 134 -3.83 -5.13 4.55
CA ILE A 134 -4.15 -6.43 5.12
C ILE A 134 -3.23 -6.71 6.30
N SER A 135 -3.81 -6.89 7.48
CA SER A 135 -3.09 -7.06 8.75
C SER A 135 -2.30 -8.36 8.79
N ASN A 136 -2.94 -9.51 8.59
CA ASN A 136 -2.26 -10.79 8.57
C ASN A 136 -3.10 -11.89 7.89
N GLY A 137 -2.41 -12.94 7.44
CA GLY A 137 -2.95 -14.26 7.08
C GLY A 137 -1.87 -15.33 7.31
N SER A 138 -2.24 -16.61 7.23
CA SER A 138 -1.26 -17.71 7.36
C SER A 138 -0.39 -17.83 6.11
N TYR A 139 0.91 -18.06 6.30
CA TYR A 139 1.87 -18.29 5.22
C TYR A 139 2.65 -19.56 5.49
N GLU A 140 2.40 -20.60 4.70
CA GLU A 140 2.96 -21.94 4.89
C GLU A 140 3.50 -22.44 3.56
N ASP A 141 4.77 -22.85 3.51
CA ASP A 141 5.42 -23.45 2.33
C ASP A 141 5.28 -22.68 1.00
N GLY A 142 5.13 -21.36 1.08
CA GLY A 142 4.96 -20.50 -0.10
C GLY A 142 3.51 -20.17 -0.44
N ASP A 143 2.56 -20.84 0.22
CA ASP A 143 1.12 -20.67 0.05
C ASP A 143 0.58 -19.56 0.95
N VAL A 144 -0.34 -18.79 0.36
CA VAL A 144 -1.01 -17.66 1.01
C VAL A 144 -2.38 -18.12 1.47
N GLY A 145 -2.52 -18.35 2.78
CA GLY A 145 -3.82 -18.62 3.38
C GLY A 145 -4.68 -17.36 3.52
N TYR A 146 -5.93 -17.55 3.95
CA TYR A 146 -6.88 -16.44 4.12
C TYR A 146 -6.38 -15.39 5.13
N HIS A 147 -6.72 -14.12 4.85
CA HIS A 147 -6.52 -13.05 5.81
C HIS A 147 -7.47 -13.22 7.03
N ARG A 148 -7.01 -12.89 8.23
CA ARG A 148 -7.80 -13.11 9.47
C ARG A 148 -8.79 -12.01 9.80
N SER A 149 -8.64 -10.84 9.19
CA SER A 149 -9.56 -9.71 9.33
C SER A 149 -9.85 -9.11 7.97
N SER A 150 -10.98 -8.42 7.83
CA SER A 150 -11.31 -7.69 6.60
C SER A 150 -10.21 -6.70 6.23
N PRO A 151 -9.80 -6.63 4.95
CA PRO A 151 -8.90 -5.60 4.47
C PRO A 151 -9.46 -4.20 4.74
N ILE A 152 -8.57 -3.25 5.07
CA ILE A 152 -8.95 -1.86 5.29
C ILE A 152 -8.69 -1.08 4.00
N GLY A 153 -9.77 -0.71 3.32
CA GLY A 153 -9.73 0.14 2.14
C GLY A 153 -9.55 1.61 2.51
N VAL A 154 -8.57 2.27 1.90
CA VAL A 154 -8.33 3.71 2.02
C VAL A 154 -8.29 4.31 0.63
N GLU A 155 -9.08 5.35 0.38
CA GLU A 155 -8.96 6.11 -0.85
C GLU A 155 -7.65 6.91 -0.83
N VAL A 156 -6.75 6.61 -1.77
CA VAL A 156 -5.44 7.24 -1.86
C VAL A 156 -5.30 7.94 -3.20
N CYS A 157 -4.90 9.21 -3.16
CA CYS A 157 -4.55 10.02 -4.34
C CYS A 157 -3.04 10.34 -4.34
N PRO A 158 -2.16 9.46 -4.85
CA PRO A 158 -0.71 9.61 -4.64
C PRO A 158 -0.14 10.91 -5.22
N ARG A 159 -0.73 11.44 -6.30
CA ARG A 159 -0.35 12.74 -6.88
C ARG A 159 -0.49 13.92 -5.93
N LYS A 160 -1.39 13.84 -4.94
CA LYS A 160 -1.56 14.87 -3.91
C LYS A 160 -0.46 14.81 -2.83
N CYS A 161 0.35 13.75 -2.82
CA CYS A 161 1.44 13.51 -1.87
C CYS A 161 2.83 13.82 -2.43
N ARG A 162 2.89 14.79 -3.37
CA ARG A 162 4.15 15.25 -3.95
C ARG A 162 4.90 16.13 -2.96
N LYS A 163 6.16 15.79 -2.67
CA LYS A 163 7.10 16.75 -2.08
C LYS A 163 7.73 17.58 -3.19
N ARG A 164 7.95 18.87 -2.93
CA ARG A 164 8.83 19.67 -3.80
C ARG A 164 10.23 19.05 -3.72
N ALA A 165 10.84 18.77 -4.86
CA ALA A 165 12.26 18.49 -4.89
C ALA A 165 12.96 19.80 -4.48
N ASN A 166 13.81 19.72 -3.46
CA ASN A 166 14.69 20.84 -3.10
C ASN A 166 15.82 20.94 -4.10
#